data_AF-A0A0K9XXP7-F1
#
_entry.id   AF-A0A0K9XXP7-F1
#
_cell.length_a   1.000
_cell.length_b   1.000
_cell.length_c   1.000
_cell.angle_alpha   90.00
_cell.angle_beta   90.00
_cell.angle_gamma   90.00
#
_symmetry.space_group_name_H-M   'P 1'
#
loop_
_entity.id
_entity.type
_entity.pdbx_description
1 polymer ?
#
loop_
_entity_poly.entity_id
_entity_poly.type
_entity_poly.pdbx_seq_one_letter_code
_entity_poly.pdbx_strand_id
1 'polypeptide(L)' 'MKFIEVLAIQCNSQGLTKGASYQERFFLNLDLVGAIQGNSIRLKGGDLLIIGGLNYKDLQIANIADLERLKI' A
#
# COMPACT_ATOMS: atom_id res chain seq x y z
N MET A 1 16.37 -6.19 4.41
CA MET A 1 15.18 -5.40 3.99
C MET A 1 13.95 -6.24 4.30
N LYS A 2 12.90 -5.64 4.87
CA LYS A 2 11.66 -6.35 5.24
C LYS A 2 10.53 -5.86 4.33
N PHE A 3 9.75 -6.80 3.80
CA PHE A 3 8.64 -6.50 2.89
C PHE A 3 7.33 -7.01 3.48
N ILE A 4 6.23 -6.36 3.12
CA ILE A 4 4.87 -6.77 3.47
C ILE A 4 4.03 -6.85 2.21
N GLU A 5 3.17 -7.85 2.12
CA GLU A 5 2.23 -7.98 1.01
C GLU A 5 1.05 -7.01 1.22
N VAL A 6 0.77 -6.18 0.22
CA VAL A 6 -0.26 -5.15 0.27
C VAL A 6 -1.18 -5.22 -0.94
N LEU A 7 -2.41 -4.76 -0.74
CA LEU A 7 -3.38 -4.43 -1.76
C LEU A 7 -3.44 -2.92 -1.90
N ALA A 8 -3.46 -2.40 -3.12
CA ALA A 8 -3.66 -0.98 -3.37
C ALA A 8 -4.51 -0.76 -4.62
N ILE A 9 -5.23 0.36 -4.69
CA ILE A 9 -6.08 0.70 -5.83
C ILE A 9 -5.28 1.58 -6.77
N GLN A 10 -5.18 1.17 -8.04
CA GLN A 10 -4.57 1.99 -9.07
C GLN A 10 -5.38 3.28 -9.29
N CYS A 11 -4.69 4.41 -9.43
CA CYS A 11 -5.29 5.73 -9.62
C CYS A 11 -4.48 6.57 -10.59
N ASN A 12 -5.02 7.73 -10.99
CA ASN A 12 -4.26 8.72 -11.73
C ASN A 12 -3.32 9.53 -10.80
N SER A 13 -2.54 10.46 -11.36
CA SER A 13 -1.61 11.31 -10.60
C SER A 13 -2.27 12.23 -9.57
N GLN A 14 -3.60 12.34 -9.59
CA GLN A 14 -4.40 13.15 -8.65
C GLN A 14 -5.08 12.27 -7.59
N GLY A 15 -4.83 10.96 -7.57
CA GLY A 15 -5.47 10.01 -6.66
C GLY A 15 -6.93 9.69 -6.99
N LEU A 16 -7.37 9.95 -8.23
CA LEU A 16 -8.71 9.63 -8.70
C LEU A 16 -8.75 8.25 -9.34
N THR A 17 -9.73 7.44 -8.92
CA THR A 17 -9.98 6.07 -9.38
C THR A 17 -11.19 6.08 -10.33
N LYS A 18 -11.03 6.55 -11.57
CA LYS A 18 -12.14 6.59 -12.53
C LYS A 18 -12.42 5.19 -13.08
N GLY A 19 -13.50 4.56 -12.63
CA GLY A 19 -14.17 3.46 -13.34
C GLY A 19 -13.53 2.07 -13.27
N ALA A 20 -12.31 1.96 -12.74
CA ALA A 20 -11.67 0.67 -12.53
C ALA A 20 -10.84 0.70 -11.25
N SER A 21 -11.45 0.24 -10.15
CA SER A 21 -10.74 0.00 -8.90
C SER A 21 -10.00 -1.33 -9.00
N TYR A 22 -9.04 -1.46 -9.94
CA TYR A 22 -8.19 -2.64 -9.96
C TYR A 22 -7.33 -2.60 -8.69
N GLN A 23 -7.66 -3.50 -7.76
CA GLN A 23 -6.82 -3.77 -6.62
C GLN A 23 -5.65 -4.62 -7.09
N GLU A 24 -4.45 -4.07 -6.98
CA GLU A 24 -3.21 -4.78 -7.28
C GLU A 24 -2.55 -5.23 -5.99
N ARG A 25 -1.92 -6.41 -6.08
CA ARG A 25 -1.22 -7.08 -4.99
C ARG A 25 0.27 -7.03 -5.25
N PHE A 26 1.05 -6.51 -4.30
CA PHE A 26 2.50 -6.42 -4.43
C PHE A 26 3.19 -6.36 -3.07
N PHE A 27 4.51 -6.52 -3.07
CA PHE A 27 5.34 -6.40 -1.87
C PHE A 27 5.82 -4.96 -1.68
N LEU A 28 5.44 -4.35 -0.56
CA LEU A 28 5.86 -3.01 -0.16
C LEU A 28 7.05 -3.11 0.80
N ASN A 29 8.12 -2.33 0.55
CA ASN A 29 9.21 -2.21 1.52
C ASN A 29 8.71 -1.48 2.78
N LEU A 30 8.91 -2.08 3.97
CA LEU A 30 8.52 -1.48 5.24
C LEU A 30 9.20 -0.13 5.52
N ASP A 31 10.36 0.14 4.91
CA ASP A 31 11.02 1.43 5.08
C ASP A 31 10.17 2.60 4.55
N LEU A 32 9.25 2.33 3.62
CA LEU A 32 8.31 3.30 3.05
C LEU A 32 7.06 3.50 3.93
N VAL A 33 6.80 2.59 4.87
CA VAL A 33 5.63 2.63 5.75
C VAL A 33 5.86 3.62 6.88
N GLY A 34 4.98 4.62 6.98
CA GLY A 34 4.98 5.61 8.06
C GLY A 34 4.16 5.17 9.26
N ALA A 35 3.00 4.57 9.02
CA ALA A 35 2.14 4.02 10.06
C ALA A 35 1.25 2.89 9.53
N ILE A 36 0.85 2.00 10.43
CA ILE A 36 -0.16 0.95 10.19
C ILE A 36 -1.30 1.18 11.18
N GLN A 37 -2.52 1.33 10.67
CA GLN A 37 -3.72 1.48 11.49
C GLN A 37 -4.76 0.44 11.07
N GLY A 38 -4.96 -0.57 11.91
CA GLY A 38 -5.74 -1.75 11.53
C GLY A 38 -5.11 -2.43 10.32
N ASN A 39 -5.86 -2.53 9.22
CA ASN A 39 -5.38 -3.08 7.95
C ASN A 39 -4.82 -2.01 6.99
N SER A 40 -4.93 -0.72 7.32
CA SER A 40 -4.53 0.36 6.41
C SER A 40 -3.08 0.77 6.64
N ILE A 41 -2.39 1.08 5.55
CA ILE A 41 -1.00 1.55 5.54
C ILE A 41 -0.98 3.01 5.14
N ARG A 42 -0.28 3.83 5.94
CA ARG A 42 0.16 5.17 5.54
C ARG A 42 1.62 5.14 5.14
N LEU A 43 1.96 5.78 4.02
CA LEU A 43 3.34 5.90 3.55
C LEU A 43 3.99 7.14 4.16
N LYS A 44 5.33 7.13 4.27
CA LYS A 44 6.10 8.30 4.70
C LYS A 44 6.07 9.45 3.69
N GLY A 45 5.89 9.13 2.40
CA GLY A 45 5.97 10.09 1.30
C GLY A 45 4.64 10.73 0.88
N GLY A 46 3.54 10.47 1.60
CA GLY A 46 2.19 10.95 1.25
C GLY A 46 1.21 9.81 0.98
N ASP A 47 0.09 10.11 0.34
CA ASP A 47 -1.02 9.16 0.16
C ASP A 47 -0.91 8.33 -1.15
N LEU A 48 0.03 8.67 -2.04
CA LEU A 48 0.24 7.99 -3.31
C LEU A 48 1.55 7.20 -3.30
N LEU A 49 1.47 5.95 -3.75
CA LEU A 49 2.63 5.12 -4.08
C LEU A 49 2.85 5.16 -5.60
N ILE A 50 4.10 5.39 -6.02
CA ILE A 50 4.47 5.36 -7.44
C ILE A 50 5.35 4.14 -7.68
N ILE A 51 4.89 3.20 -8.50
CA ILE A 51 5.65 2.01 -8.92
C ILE A 51 5.52 1.87 -10.43
N GLY A 52 6.65 1.76 -11.13
CA GLY A 52 6.64 1.50 -12.59
C GLY A 52 5.90 2.57 -13.42
N GLY A 53 5.81 3.82 -12.92
CA GLY A 53 5.06 4.90 -13.57
C GLY A 53 3.55 4.90 -13.31
N LEU A 54 3.06 3.96 -12.50
CA LEU A 54 1.66 3.87 -12.09
C LEU A 54 1.50 4.40 -10.66
N ASN A 55 0.34 5.02 -10.39
CA ASN A 55 0.02 5.55 -9.06
C ASN A 55 -0.96 4.63 -8.35
N TYR A 56 -0.76 4.43 -7.06
CA TYR A 56 -1.61 3.61 -6.22
C TYR A 56 -1.97 4.34 -4.93
N LYS A 57 -3.16 4.08 -4.42
CA LYS A 57 -3.65 4.63 -3.14
C LYS A 57 -4.42 3.57 -2.35
N ASP A 58 -4.86 3.95 -1.15
CA ASP A 58 -5.66 3.11 -0.26
C ASP A 58 -4.97 1.77 0.03
N LEU A 59 -3.69 1.85 0.42
CA LEU A 59 -2.87 0.68 0.69
C LEU A 59 -3.40 -0.06 1.92
N GLN A 60 -3.59 -1.36 1.76
CA GLN A 60 -4.07 -2.25 2.80
C GLN A 60 -3.19 -3.49 2.89
N ILE A 61 -3.07 -4.08 4.07
CA ILE A 61 -2.32 -5.32 4.25
C ILE A 61 -3.13 -6.46 3.62
N ALA A 62 -2.49 -7.23 2.74
CA ALA A 62 -3.14 -8.32 2.02
C ALA A 62 -3.33 -9.57 2.89
N ASN A 63 -2.48 -9.73 3.91
CA ASN A 63 -2.46 -10.88 4.79
C ASN A 63 -2.26 -10.45 6.26
N ILE A 64 -3.28 -10.66 7.10
CA ILE A 64 -3.26 -10.31 8.52
C ILE A 64 -2.20 -11.12 9.29
N ALA A 65 -1.80 -12.30 8.81
CA ALA A 65 -0.72 -13.07 9.42
C ALA A 65 0.63 -12.34 9.36
N ASP A 66 0.84 -11.47 8.37
CA ASP A 66 2.05 -10.64 8.30
C ASP A 66 2.04 -9.52 9.34
N LEU A 67 0.86 -9.04 9.75
CA LEU A 67 0.70 -8.09 10.86
C LEU A 67 1.20 -8.68 12.18
N GLU A 68 0.92 -9.96 12.45
CA GLU A 68 1.40 -10.64 13.66
C GLU A 68 2.92 -10.84 13.66
N ARG A 69 3.53 -11.07 12.50
CA ARG A 69 5.00 -11.15 12.34
C ARG A 69 5.68 -9.79 12.48
N LEU A 70 4.93 -8.70 12.31
CA LEU A 70 5.42 -7.32 12.41
C LEU A 70 5.16 -6.65 13.75
N LYS A 71 4.41 -7.30 14.65
CA LYS A 71 4.40 -6.94 16.07
C LYS A 71 5.77 -7.27 16.65
N ILE A 72 6.67 -6.28 16.54
CA ILE A 72 7.95 -6.19 17.27
C ILE A 72 7.64 -6.10 18.76
#